data_AF-A0A0F9IB86-F1
#
_entry.id   AF-A0A0F9IB86-F1
#
_cell.length_a   1.000
_cell.length_b   1.000
_cell.length_c   1.000
_cell.angle_alpha   90.00
_cell.angle_beta   90.00
_cell.angle_gamma   90.00
#
_symmetry.space_group_name_H-M   'P 1'
#
loop_
_entity.id
_entity.type
_entity.pdbx_description
1 polymer ?
#
loop_
_entity_poly.entity_id
_entity_poly.type
_entity_poly.pdbx_seq_one_letter_code
_entity_poly.pdbx_strand_id
1 'polypeptide(L)'
;MRYAISLTLALALVGAASAAEFAPRVLSPQRADAYSMKTFAEFHRWKDLTGDAKVWEIYKYLADRKSGIFPMGAGAWEGKDVMYDYGYIRDPVKMINVYTAGYCDMLGPTMEGIMKGMGIGPARTVNLPDISHVVCEVFYDGKWHYLDLDLRAVFRRPDGTLASMAEARPSPAVEG
;
A
#
# COMPACT_ATOMS: atom_id res chain seq x y z
N MET A 1 -55.71 23.06 17.05
CA MET A 1 -54.67 24.02 17.49
C MET A 1 -53.73 23.47 18.58
N ARG A 2 -54.20 22.69 19.56
CA ARG A 2 -53.34 22.09 20.60
C ARG A 2 -52.31 21.07 20.07
N TYR A 3 -52.65 20.27 19.05
CA TYR A 3 -51.75 19.27 18.47
C TYR A 3 -50.61 19.84 17.61
N ALA A 4 -50.80 21.03 17.03
CA ALA A 4 -49.78 21.68 16.20
C ALA A 4 -48.63 22.23 17.06
N ILE A 5 -48.92 22.68 18.28
CA ILE A 5 -47.92 23.21 19.22
C ILE A 5 -47.05 22.06 19.78
N SER A 6 -47.64 20.88 20.02
CA SER A 6 -46.92 19.70 20.52
C SER A 6 -45.90 19.14 19.51
N LEU A 7 -46.20 19.21 18.20
CA LEU A 7 -45.30 18.70 17.16
C LEU A 7 -44.06 19.60 16.98
N THR A 8 -44.25 20.93 17.05
CA THR A 8 -43.15 21.89 16.93
C THR A 8 -42.16 21.81 18.10
N LEU A 9 -42.65 21.52 19.31
CA LEU A 9 -41.80 21.36 20.50
C LEU A 9 -40.94 20.09 20.43
N ALA A 10 -41.48 19.01 19.85
CA ALA A 10 -40.75 17.76 19.66
C ALA A 10 -39.62 17.89 18.62
N LEU A 11 -39.83 18.63 17.52
CA LEU A 11 -38.78 18.91 16.54
C LEU A 11 -37.67 19.83 17.05
N ALA A 12 -38.00 20.78 17.95
CA ALA A 12 -37.01 21.69 18.54
C ALA A 12 -36.03 20.98 19.49
N LEU A 13 -36.44 19.86 20.11
CA LEU A 13 -35.60 19.07 21.00
C LEU A 13 -34.63 18.12 20.26
N VAL A 14 -34.83 17.87 18.96
CA VAL A 14 -33.93 17.02 18.16
C VAL A 14 -32.68 17.80 17.70
N GLY A 15 -32.75 19.14 17.65
CA GLY A 15 -31.67 19.99 17.15
C GLY A 15 -30.48 20.21 18.08
N ALA A 16 -30.50 19.67 19.31
CA ALA A 16 -29.48 19.93 20.34
C ALA A 16 -28.92 18.67 21.02
N ALA A 17 -29.15 17.48 20.44
CA ALA A 17 -28.43 16.29 20.89
C ALA A 17 -27.01 16.33 20.31
N SER A 18 -26.06 16.91 21.03
CA SER A 18 -24.64 16.74 20.74
C SER A 18 -24.25 15.30 21.08
N ALA A 19 -24.36 14.41 20.10
CA ALA A 19 -23.76 13.08 20.21
C ALA A 19 -22.24 13.25 20.20
N ALA A 20 -21.57 12.77 21.25
CA ALA A 20 -20.12 12.69 21.24
C ALA A 20 -19.70 11.61 20.22
N GLU A 21 -19.02 12.01 19.17
CA GLU A 21 -18.41 11.09 18.20
C GLU A 21 -17.01 10.72 18.69
N PHE A 22 -16.75 9.41 18.81
CA PHE A 22 -15.44 8.89 19.13
C PHE A 22 -14.97 8.00 17.99
N ALA A 23 -13.77 8.26 17.46
CA ALA A 23 -13.10 7.41 16.48
C ALA A 23 -11.85 6.79 17.12
N PRO A 24 -12.01 5.80 18.03
CA PRO A 24 -10.87 5.19 18.69
C PRO A 24 -9.99 4.46 17.67
N ARG A 25 -8.67 4.64 17.78
CA ARG A 25 -7.71 3.87 16.99
C ARG A 25 -7.65 2.45 17.55
N VAL A 26 -8.06 1.46 16.75
CA VAL A 26 -8.00 0.05 17.11
C VAL A 26 -6.70 -0.55 16.59
N LEU A 27 -5.85 -1.03 17.50
CA LEU A 27 -4.56 -1.66 17.17
C LEU A 27 -4.60 -3.16 17.46
N SER A 28 -3.80 -3.92 16.73
CA SER A 28 -3.66 -5.36 16.89
C SER A 28 -2.17 -5.72 16.93
N PRO A 29 -1.71 -6.59 17.84
CA PRO A 29 -0.35 -7.10 17.80
C PRO A 29 -0.03 -7.86 16.49
N GLN A 30 -1.05 -8.37 15.81
CA GLN A 30 -0.93 -9.20 14.60
C GLN A 30 -0.92 -8.38 13.30
N ARG A 31 -1.28 -7.10 13.33
CA ARG A 31 -1.37 -6.22 12.15
C ARG A 31 -0.51 -4.97 12.35
N ALA A 32 0.22 -4.61 11.31
CA ALA A 32 0.98 -3.37 11.33
C ALA A 32 0.04 -2.16 11.31
N ASP A 33 0.43 -1.13 12.05
CA ASP A 33 -0.35 0.08 12.22
C ASP A 33 -0.15 1.04 11.04
N ALA A 34 -1.04 0.92 10.06
CA ALA A 34 -0.98 1.66 8.81
C ALA A 34 -1.66 3.05 8.86
N TYR A 35 -1.80 3.67 10.03
CA TYR A 35 -2.26 5.08 10.12
C TYR A 35 -1.34 6.03 9.33
N SER A 36 -0.04 5.74 9.34
CA SER A 36 0.99 6.41 8.55
C SER A 36 2.10 5.40 8.23
N MET A 37 2.91 5.69 7.22
CA MET A 37 4.07 4.84 6.95
C MET A 37 5.16 4.94 8.02
N LYS A 38 5.16 6.00 8.84
CA LYS A 38 6.00 6.10 10.04
C LYS A 38 5.58 5.10 11.12
N THR A 39 4.30 5.03 11.45
CA THR A 39 3.78 4.05 12.43
C THR A 39 3.86 2.62 11.91
N PHE A 40 3.73 2.45 10.59
CA PHE A 40 3.90 1.15 9.95
C PHE A 40 5.35 0.64 10.09
N ALA A 41 6.35 1.54 10.02
CA ALA A 41 7.76 1.21 10.25
C ALA A 41 8.08 0.67 11.66
N GLU A 42 7.23 0.99 12.64
CA GLU A 42 7.40 0.59 14.05
C GLU A 42 6.85 -0.81 14.38
N PHE A 43 6.33 -1.54 13.39
CA PHE A 43 5.78 -2.86 13.65
C PHE A 43 6.86 -3.86 14.07
N HIS A 44 6.58 -4.62 15.13
CA HIS A 44 7.55 -5.48 15.83
C HIS A 44 8.27 -6.50 14.94
N ARG A 45 7.68 -6.93 13.83
CA ARG A 45 8.31 -7.88 12.90
C ARG A 45 9.53 -7.31 12.17
N TRP A 46 9.61 -5.99 11.98
CA TRP A 46 10.66 -5.37 11.16
C TRP A 46 11.26 -4.09 11.74
N LYS A 47 10.74 -3.55 12.85
CA LYS A 47 11.24 -2.30 13.44
C LYS A 47 12.75 -2.38 13.76
N ASP A 48 13.21 -3.53 14.23
CA ASP A 48 14.60 -3.79 14.62
C ASP A 48 15.44 -4.41 13.49
N LEU A 49 14.83 -4.68 12.33
CA LEU A 49 15.54 -5.18 11.15
C LEU A 49 16.11 -4.01 10.33
N THR A 50 17.12 -4.29 9.52
CA THR A 50 17.73 -3.35 8.56
C THR A 50 17.99 -4.03 7.21
N GLY A 51 18.33 -3.23 6.20
CA GLY A 51 18.71 -3.70 4.85
C GLY A 51 17.73 -4.70 4.24
N ASP A 52 18.27 -5.72 3.58
CA ASP A 52 17.51 -6.76 2.88
C ASP A 52 16.51 -7.50 3.79
N ALA A 53 16.91 -7.81 5.03
CA ALA A 53 16.06 -8.51 5.97
C ALA A 53 14.79 -7.72 6.30
N LYS A 54 14.91 -6.40 6.48
CA LYS A 54 13.78 -5.51 6.73
C LYS A 54 12.83 -5.48 5.54
N VAL A 55 13.36 -5.22 4.35
CA VAL A 55 12.55 -5.09 3.12
C VAL A 55 11.88 -6.40 2.77
N TRP A 56 12.57 -7.52 2.93
CA TRP A 56 11.99 -8.85 2.72
C TRP A 56 10.84 -9.15 3.69
N GLU A 57 10.99 -8.79 4.98
CA GLU A 57 9.93 -9.01 5.97
C GLU A 57 8.68 -8.18 5.68
N ILE A 58 8.86 -6.93 5.25
CA ILE A 58 7.77 -6.03 4.82
C ILE A 58 7.09 -6.59 3.58
N TYR A 59 7.85 -6.99 2.56
CA TYR A 59 7.30 -7.60 1.35
C TYR A 59 6.47 -8.84 1.68
N LYS A 60 6.98 -9.75 2.52
CA LYS A 60 6.23 -10.95 2.94
C LYS A 60 4.91 -10.59 3.61
N TYR A 61 4.89 -9.55 4.46
CA TYR A 61 3.67 -9.06 5.08
C TYR A 61 2.67 -8.57 4.03
N LEU A 62 3.13 -7.75 3.08
CA LEU A 62 2.27 -7.15 2.05
C LEU A 62 1.81 -8.14 0.98
N ALA A 63 2.55 -9.22 0.72
CA ALA A 63 2.19 -10.29 -0.20
C ALA A 63 1.43 -11.45 0.47
N ASP A 64 1.33 -11.46 1.81
CA ASP A 64 0.67 -12.52 2.55
C ASP A 64 -0.84 -12.56 2.26
N ARG A 65 -1.42 -13.77 2.32
CA ARG A 65 -2.84 -14.00 2.01
C ARG A 65 -3.79 -13.48 3.08
N LYS A 66 -3.31 -13.25 4.31
CA LYS A 66 -4.12 -12.74 5.42
C LYS A 66 -3.83 -11.26 5.65
N SER A 67 -2.56 -10.92 5.74
CA SER A 67 -2.06 -9.59 6.14
C SER A 67 -1.87 -8.60 4.99
N GLY A 68 -1.73 -9.11 3.77
CA GLY A 68 -1.31 -8.34 2.61
C GLY A 68 -2.41 -7.71 1.78
N ILE A 69 -1.97 -7.05 0.71
CA ILE A 69 -2.80 -6.47 -0.34
C ILE A 69 -2.99 -7.54 -1.42
N PHE A 70 -4.19 -7.62 -1.97
CA PHE A 70 -4.60 -8.68 -2.86
C PHE A 70 -4.45 -8.25 -4.34
N PRO A 71 -3.65 -8.96 -5.13
CA PRO A 71 -3.61 -8.76 -6.56
C PRO A 71 -4.85 -9.40 -7.17
N MET A 72 -5.56 -8.65 -8.00
CA MET A 72 -6.91 -8.94 -8.55
C MET A 72 -8.05 -8.30 -7.75
N GLY A 73 -8.67 -7.30 -8.37
CA GLY A 73 -9.88 -6.63 -7.89
C GLY A 73 -10.23 -5.46 -8.80
N ALA A 74 -11.47 -4.97 -8.76
CA ALA A 74 -11.77 -3.69 -9.37
C ALA A 74 -10.90 -2.64 -8.67
N GLY A 75 -9.98 -2.02 -9.40
CA GLY A 75 -9.07 -1.04 -8.81
C GLY A 75 -9.88 0.07 -8.16
N ALA A 76 -9.50 0.42 -6.93
CA ALA A 76 -10.19 1.45 -6.17
C ALA A 76 -10.05 2.82 -6.82
N TRP A 77 -11.20 3.44 -7.05
CA TRP A 77 -11.34 4.73 -7.70
C TRP A 77 -12.01 5.72 -6.74
N GLU A 78 -11.39 6.88 -6.53
CA GLU A 78 -12.05 7.99 -5.84
C GLU A 78 -12.03 9.24 -6.72
N GLY A 79 -13.08 10.04 -6.60
CA GLY A 79 -13.20 11.29 -7.33
C GLY A 79 -13.91 11.15 -8.67
N LYS A 80 -13.85 12.23 -9.45
CA LYS A 80 -14.54 12.37 -10.75
C LYS A 80 -13.56 12.74 -11.86
N ASP A 81 -12.28 12.45 -11.65
CA ASP A 81 -11.25 12.76 -12.62
C ASP A 81 -11.53 12.08 -13.94
N VAL A 82 -11.27 12.77 -15.04
CA VAL A 82 -11.56 12.27 -16.39
C VAL A 82 -10.46 11.37 -16.92
N MET A 83 -9.27 11.43 -16.31
CA MET A 83 -8.12 10.62 -16.69
C MET A 83 -8.04 9.42 -15.76
N TYR A 84 -7.95 8.24 -16.38
CA TYR A 84 -7.72 6.95 -15.71
C TYR A 84 -6.64 7.06 -14.63
N ASP A 85 -5.51 7.69 -14.95
CA ASP A 85 -4.36 7.76 -14.06
C ASP A 85 -4.60 8.56 -12.78
N TYR A 86 -5.56 9.48 -12.73
CA TYR A 86 -5.75 10.34 -11.55
C TYR A 86 -6.81 9.85 -10.57
N GLY A 87 -7.75 9.01 -11.03
CA GLY A 87 -8.79 8.49 -10.15
C GLY A 87 -8.38 7.27 -9.32
N TYR A 88 -7.37 6.51 -9.75
CA TYR A 88 -6.89 5.36 -8.98
C TYR A 88 -6.18 5.75 -7.71
N ILE A 89 -6.58 5.10 -6.63
CA ILE A 89 -5.91 5.23 -5.34
C ILE A 89 -4.59 4.47 -5.34
N ARG A 90 -3.51 5.19 -5.04
CA ARG A 90 -2.16 4.60 -4.88
C ARG A 90 -1.55 4.92 -3.52
N ASP A 91 -2.26 5.71 -2.71
CA ASP A 91 -1.84 6.11 -1.37
C ASP A 91 -1.70 4.86 -0.46
N PRO A 92 -0.52 4.62 0.13
CA PRO A 92 -0.28 3.46 0.98
C PRO A 92 -1.27 3.29 2.14
N VAL A 93 -1.64 4.40 2.79
CA VAL A 93 -2.54 4.36 3.95
C VAL A 93 -3.93 3.89 3.50
N LYS A 94 -4.46 4.44 2.41
CA LYS A 94 -5.76 4.01 1.87
C LYS A 94 -5.72 2.60 1.31
N MET A 95 -4.66 2.23 0.60
CA MET A 95 -4.55 0.88 0.02
C MET A 95 -4.49 -0.22 1.08
N ILE A 96 -3.82 0.02 2.21
CA ILE A 96 -3.74 -0.97 3.28
C ILE A 96 -5.01 -1.02 4.14
N ASN A 97 -5.65 0.13 4.40
CA ASN A 97 -6.78 0.19 5.34
C ASN A 97 -8.17 0.08 4.69
N VAL A 98 -8.31 0.53 3.43
CA VAL A 98 -9.62 0.71 2.77
C VAL A 98 -9.70 -0.11 1.49
N TYR A 99 -8.67 -0.05 0.66
CA TYR A 99 -8.66 -0.61 -0.70
C TYR A 99 -7.60 -1.69 -0.85
N THR A 100 -7.78 -2.79 -0.14
CA THR A 100 -6.79 -3.87 -0.05
C THR A 100 -6.69 -4.74 -1.31
N ALA A 101 -7.15 -4.25 -2.47
CA ALA A 101 -7.02 -4.93 -3.75
C ALA A 101 -6.75 -3.93 -4.88
N GLY A 102 -5.99 -4.37 -5.89
CA GLY A 102 -5.66 -3.56 -7.06
C GLY A 102 -4.89 -4.35 -8.13
N TYR A 103 -4.47 -3.64 -9.16
CA TYR A 103 -3.61 -4.14 -10.24
C TYR A 103 -2.21 -3.54 -10.15
N CYS A 104 -1.31 -3.99 -11.03
CA CYS A 104 0.09 -3.56 -11.08
C CYS A 104 0.29 -2.02 -11.06
N ASP A 105 -0.51 -1.28 -11.81
CA ASP A 105 -0.49 0.19 -11.90
C ASP A 105 -0.92 0.92 -10.62
N MET A 106 -1.53 0.20 -9.68
CA MET A 106 -1.82 0.66 -8.32
C MET A 106 -0.79 0.13 -7.33
N LEU A 107 -0.53 -1.17 -7.36
CA LEU A 107 0.26 -1.89 -6.37
C LEU A 107 1.75 -1.56 -6.45
N GLY A 108 2.31 -1.36 -7.65
CA GLY A 108 3.69 -0.92 -7.83
C GLY A 108 3.94 0.45 -7.16
N PRO A 109 3.20 1.50 -7.53
CA PRO A 109 3.30 2.82 -6.88
C PRO A 109 2.95 2.82 -5.40
N THR A 110 2.00 2.00 -4.96
CA THR A 110 1.72 1.82 -3.53
C THR A 110 2.94 1.28 -2.80
N MET A 111 3.62 0.27 -3.35
CA MET A 111 4.84 -0.27 -2.77
C MET A 111 5.97 0.78 -2.75
N GLU A 112 6.09 1.60 -3.79
CA GLU A 112 7.00 2.76 -3.80
C GLU A 112 6.68 3.73 -2.65
N GLY A 113 5.41 4.08 -2.48
CA GLY A 113 4.94 4.99 -1.43
C GLY A 113 5.21 4.44 -0.02
N ILE A 114 5.06 3.13 0.18
CA ILE A 114 5.40 2.44 1.43
C ILE A 114 6.90 2.61 1.71
N MET A 115 7.75 2.24 0.76
CA MET A 115 9.21 2.27 0.92
C MET A 115 9.73 3.68 1.22
N LYS A 116 9.22 4.69 0.49
CA LYS A 116 9.54 6.10 0.75
C LYS A 116 9.01 6.56 2.11
N GLY A 117 7.74 6.29 2.40
CA GLY A 117 7.08 6.76 3.62
C GLY A 117 7.63 6.14 4.90
N MET A 118 8.16 4.93 4.83
CA MET A 118 8.87 4.27 5.92
C MET A 118 10.33 4.74 6.08
N GLY A 119 10.86 5.49 5.11
CA GLY A 119 12.25 5.94 5.09
C GLY A 119 13.26 4.83 4.77
N ILE A 120 12.85 3.78 4.04
CA ILE A 120 13.76 2.68 3.64
C ILE A 120 14.86 3.19 2.71
N GLY A 121 14.48 4.02 1.74
CA GLY A 121 15.39 4.61 0.77
C GLY A 121 14.66 5.21 -0.42
N PRO A 122 15.40 5.73 -1.42
CA PRO A 122 14.82 6.08 -2.70
C PRO A 122 14.06 4.88 -3.28
N ALA A 123 12.85 5.11 -3.76
CA ALA A 123 12.07 4.09 -4.48
C ALA A 123 11.48 4.68 -5.75
N ARG A 124 11.10 3.81 -6.69
CA ARG A 124 10.53 4.20 -7.98
C ARG A 124 9.54 3.15 -8.48
N THR A 125 8.51 3.64 -9.15
CA THR A 125 7.67 2.86 -10.03
C THR A 125 8.43 2.60 -11.33
N VAL A 126 8.47 1.34 -11.74
CA VAL A 126 9.09 0.89 -12.99
C VAL A 126 8.01 0.33 -13.90
N ASN A 127 7.82 0.97 -15.04
CA ASN A 127 6.98 0.44 -16.11
C ASN A 127 7.76 -0.60 -16.90
N LEU A 128 7.11 -1.72 -17.23
CA LEU A 128 7.64 -2.81 -18.04
C LEU A 128 6.83 -2.95 -19.35
N PRO A 129 7.19 -2.14 -20.36
CA PRO A 129 6.79 -2.19 -21.76
C PRO A 129 6.04 -3.41 -22.24
N ASP A 130 6.91 -4.40 -22.44
CA ASP A 130 6.74 -5.57 -23.27
C ASP A 130 5.72 -6.55 -22.68
N ILE A 131 5.40 -6.39 -21.39
CA ILE A 131 4.45 -7.23 -20.67
C ILE A 131 3.31 -6.43 -20.04
N SER A 132 3.19 -5.13 -20.35
CA SER A 132 2.16 -4.24 -19.78
C SER A 132 2.08 -4.32 -18.26
N HIS A 133 3.23 -4.26 -17.59
CA HIS A 133 3.33 -4.49 -16.15
C HIS A 133 4.00 -3.33 -15.43
N VAL A 134 3.67 -3.13 -14.16
CA VAL A 134 4.18 -2.02 -13.33
C VAL A 134 4.60 -2.56 -11.97
N VAL A 135 5.82 -2.21 -11.55
CA VAL A 135 6.45 -2.77 -10.34
C VAL A 135 7.15 -1.68 -9.53
N CYS A 136 7.60 -2.02 -8.33
CA CYS A 136 8.42 -1.14 -7.51
C CYS A 136 9.89 -1.58 -7.53
N GLU A 137 10.80 -0.62 -7.56
CA GLU A 137 12.17 -0.82 -7.11
C GLU A 137 12.50 0.13 -5.95
N VAL A 138 13.22 -0.38 -4.96
CA VAL A 138 13.75 0.41 -3.83
C VAL A 138 15.27 0.29 -3.79
N PHE A 139 15.94 1.38 -3.41
CA PHE A 139 17.38 1.47 -3.30
C PHE A 139 17.81 1.41 -1.84
N TYR A 140 18.57 0.38 -1.48
CA TYR A 140 19.24 0.23 -0.19
C TYR A 140 20.55 -0.54 -0.38
N ASP A 141 21.46 -0.49 0.60
CA ASP A 141 22.76 -1.18 0.54
C ASP A 141 23.53 -0.98 -0.78
N GLY A 142 23.39 0.21 -1.37
CA GLY A 142 24.06 0.62 -2.61
C GLY A 142 23.50 0.02 -3.89
N LYS A 143 22.34 -0.66 -3.87
CA LYS A 143 21.77 -1.36 -5.03
C LYS A 143 20.25 -1.13 -5.14
N TRP A 144 19.71 -1.36 -6.34
CA TRP A 144 18.26 -1.42 -6.56
C TRP A 144 17.74 -2.84 -6.30
N HIS A 145 16.49 -2.93 -5.85
CA HIS A 145 15.83 -4.17 -5.48
C HIS A 145 14.38 -4.19 -5.96
N TYR A 146 14.02 -5.22 -6.72
CA TYR A 146 12.70 -5.42 -7.31
C TYR A 146 11.69 -5.99 -6.31
N LEU A 147 10.50 -5.39 -6.28
CA LEU A 147 9.39 -5.78 -5.43
C LEU A 147 8.07 -5.70 -6.23
N ASP A 148 7.37 -6.83 -6.31
CA ASP A 148 6.14 -6.95 -7.08
C ASP A 148 5.02 -7.58 -6.25
N LEU A 149 4.07 -6.74 -5.85
CA LEU A 149 2.90 -7.17 -5.09
C LEU A 149 1.79 -7.74 -5.98
N ASP A 150 1.81 -7.44 -7.28
CA ASP A 150 0.79 -7.89 -8.21
C ASP A 150 1.01 -9.36 -8.58
N LEU A 151 2.22 -9.69 -9.04
CA LEU A 151 2.61 -11.08 -9.30
C LEU A 151 3.07 -11.82 -8.04
N ARG A 152 3.18 -11.11 -6.91
CA ARG A 152 3.75 -11.62 -5.65
C ARG A 152 5.11 -12.26 -5.91
N ALA A 153 5.96 -11.53 -6.62
CA ALA A 153 7.28 -11.96 -7.02
C ALA A 153 8.39 -11.07 -6.45
N VAL A 154 9.53 -11.71 -6.19
CA VAL A 154 10.83 -11.06 -6.02
C VAL A 154 11.88 -11.90 -6.74
N PHE A 155 12.97 -11.27 -7.15
CA PHE A 155 14.15 -11.98 -7.66
C PHE A 155 15.21 -12.03 -6.57
N ARG A 156 16.01 -13.10 -6.54
CA ARG A 156 17.13 -13.23 -5.61
C ARG A 156 18.45 -13.41 -6.36
N ARG A 157 19.49 -12.79 -5.83
CA ARG A 157 20.88 -13.02 -6.22
C ARG A 157 21.37 -14.36 -5.65
N PRO A 158 22.52 -14.89 -6.12
CA PRO A 158 23.13 -16.08 -5.55
C PRO A 158 23.47 -15.97 -4.06
N ASP A 159 23.75 -14.76 -3.57
CA ASP A 159 24.00 -14.48 -2.15
C ASP A 159 22.72 -14.43 -1.29
N GLY A 160 21.56 -14.62 -1.90
CA GLY A 160 20.25 -14.63 -1.25
C GLY A 160 19.60 -13.26 -1.12
N THR A 161 20.29 -12.15 -1.41
CA THR A 161 19.69 -10.79 -1.36
C THR A 161 18.73 -10.56 -2.52
N LEU A 162 17.80 -9.61 -2.35
CA LEU A 162 16.84 -9.27 -3.42
C LEU A 162 17.55 -8.63 -4.60
N ALA A 163 17.30 -9.10 -5.84
CA ALA A 163 17.89 -8.55 -7.05
C ALA A 163 17.05 -7.39 -7.63
N SER A 164 17.66 -6.54 -8.46
CA SER A 164 16.95 -5.53 -9.28
C SER A 164 16.30 -6.13 -10.52
N MET A 165 15.45 -5.36 -11.20
CA MET A 165 14.94 -5.74 -12.52
C MET A 165 16.05 -5.87 -13.56
N ALA A 166 17.06 -5.00 -13.50
CA ALA A 166 18.17 -5.02 -14.45
C ALA A 166 18.99 -6.32 -14.34
N GLU A 167 19.18 -6.82 -13.13
CA GLU A 167 19.88 -8.08 -12.87
C GLU A 167 19.03 -9.31 -13.23
N ALA A 168 17.71 -9.20 -13.16
CA ALA A 168 16.79 -10.29 -13.49
C ALA A 168 16.55 -10.45 -15.00
N ARG A 169 16.91 -9.45 -15.82
CA ARG A 169 16.83 -9.57 -17.28
C ARG A 169 17.86 -10.59 -17.76
N PRO A 170 17.46 -11.61 -18.55
CA PRO A 170 18.43 -12.42 -19.26
C PRO A 170 19.33 -11.51 -20.10
N SER A 171 20.63 -11.77 -20.14
CA SER A 171 21.49 -11.15 -21.16
C SER A 171 20.88 -11.40 -22.53
N PRO A 172 20.87 -10.43 -23.45
CA PRO A 172 20.43 -10.69 -24.80
C PRO A 172 21.22 -11.90 -25.31
N ALA A 173 20.49 -12.92 -25.79
CA ALA A 173 21.12 -14.06 -26.43
C ALA A 173 22.09 -13.49 -27.47
N VAL A 174 23.37 -13.80 -27.31
CA VAL A 174 24.33 -13.60 -28.39
C VAL A 174 23.82 -14.52 -29.49
N GLU A 175 23.16 -13.96 -30.50
CA GLU A 175 22.83 -14.70 -31.71
C GLU A 175 24.15 -15.23 -32.27
N GLY A 176 24.32 -16.55 -32.17
CA GLY A 176 25.38 -17.30 -32.84
C GLY A 176 24.84 -17.92 -34.10
#